data_AF-A0A927RC21-F1
#
_entry.id   AF-A0A927RC21-F1
#
_cell.length_a   1.000
_cell.length_b   1.000
_cell.length_c   1.000
_cell.angle_alpha   90.00
_cell.angle_beta   90.00
_cell.angle_gamma   90.00
#
_symmetry.space_group_name_H-M   'P 1'
#
loop_
_entity.id
_entity.type
_entity.pdbx_description
1 polymer ?
#
loop_
_entity_poly.entity_id
_entity_poly.type
_entity_poly.pdbx_seq_one_letter_code
_entity_poly.pdbx_strand_id
1 'polypeptide(L)'
;MVSTTGPDGRVLAFGNQLIEIHIWLREEFARLREDVDSYLDGGEPGVRANLAAALPAHCLAFCSALTRHHTGEDGGAFPALAEQFPALRPVLAELERDHRILTDILRQLTELLDGLGAEPEPDPDQAMRVRAELEGLEAVMETHFRYEEKKISEALNALAAPGRSTADLLGVPYPPPS
;
A
#
# COMPACT_ATOMS: atom_id res chain seq x y z
N MET A 1 -8.53 -21.06 40.70
CA MET A 1 -7.56 -21.64 39.74
C MET A 1 -6.99 -20.50 38.92
N VAL A 2 -5.67 -20.54 38.75
CA VAL A 2 -4.77 -19.47 38.32
C VAL A 2 -5.07 -18.96 36.91
N SER A 3 -4.95 -17.63 36.75
CA SER A 3 -4.92 -16.90 35.49
C SER A 3 -3.90 -17.46 34.50
N THR A 4 -4.28 -17.62 33.24
CA THR A 4 -3.35 -17.83 32.12
C THR A 4 -3.49 -16.69 31.11
N THR A 5 -3.04 -15.50 31.49
CA THR A 5 -2.58 -14.49 30.51
C THR A 5 -1.10 -14.79 30.22
N GLY A 6 -0.87 -15.55 29.15
CA GLY A 6 0.47 -15.68 28.56
C GLY A 6 0.84 -14.46 27.72
N PRO A 7 2.12 -14.30 27.30
CA PRO A 7 2.61 -13.13 26.56
C PRO A 7 2.07 -13.03 25.12
N ASP A 8 1.24 -13.97 24.68
CA ASP A 8 0.76 -14.12 23.30
C ASP A 8 -0.56 -13.38 23.03
N GLY A 9 -0.83 -12.32 23.80
CA GLY A 9 -1.95 -11.40 23.61
C GLY A 9 -1.78 -10.42 22.43
N ARG A 10 -0.94 -10.74 21.44
CA ARG A 10 -0.94 -10.01 20.16
C ARG A 10 -2.21 -10.39 19.43
N VAL A 11 -3.21 -9.54 19.63
CA VAL A 11 -4.60 -9.67 19.22
C VAL A 11 -4.72 -10.34 17.84
N LEU A 12 -5.49 -11.43 17.81
CA LEU A 12 -6.00 -12.16 16.65
C LEU A 12 -6.93 -11.26 15.81
N ALA A 13 -6.42 -10.15 15.30
CA ALA A 13 -7.19 -9.19 14.52
C ALA A 13 -6.40 -8.72 13.29
N PHE A 14 -5.87 -9.68 12.51
CA PHE A 14 -5.14 -9.37 11.27
C PHE A 14 -5.99 -8.59 10.27
N GLY A 15 -7.31 -8.77 10.27
CA GLY A 15 -8.22 -7.99 9.44
C GLY A 15 -8.30 -6.53 9.85
N ASN A 16 -8.19 -6.23 11.15
CA ASN A 16 -8.08 -4.83 11.59
C ASN A 16 -6.72 -4.24 11.20
N GLN A 17 -5.65 -5.03 11.30
CA GLN A 17 -4.31 -4.57 10.90
C GLN A 17 -4.20 -4.33 9.38
N LEU A 18 -4.89 -5.14 8.57
CA LEU A 18 -5.08 -4.89 7.13
C LEU A 18 -5.70 -3.51 6.90
N ILE A 19 -6.82 -3.23 7.56
CA ILE A 19 -7.51 -1.94 7.44
C ILE A 19 -6.59 -0.77 7.83
N GLU A 20 -5.83 -0.89 8.91
CA GLU A 20 -4.88 0.15 9.34
C GLU A 20 -3.74 0.35 8.33
N ILE A 21 -3.23 -0.73 7.72
CA ILE A 21 -2.24 -0.64 6.63
C ILE A 21 -2.86 0.08 5.42
N HIS A 22 -4.10 -0.23 5.05
CA HIS A 22 -4.77 0.45 3.94
C HIS A 22 -5.07 1.92 4.23
N ILE A 23 -5.43 2.27 5.47
CA ILE A 23 -5.60 3.66 5.88
C ILE A 23 -4.28 4.41 5.71
N TRP A 24 -3.18 3.85 6.22
CA TRP A 24 -1.85 4.43 6.05
C TRP A 24 -1.48 4.60 4.56
N LEU A 25 -1.71 3.59 3.72
CA LEU A 25 -1.44 3.69 2.28
C LEU A 25 -2.27 4.78 1.59
N ARG A 26 -3.54 4.96 1.99
CA ARG A 26 -4.39 6.07 1.50
C ARG A 26 -3.83 7.42 1.92
N GLU A 27 -3.33 7.54 3.14
CA GLU A 27 -2.70 8.78 3.61
C GLU A 27 -1.40 9.09 2.84
N GLU A 28 -0.59 8.08 2.50
CA GLU A 28 0.60 8.27 1.65
C GLU A 28 0.24 8.72 0.23
N PHE A 29 -0.83 8.16 -0.36
CA PHE A 29 -1.37 8.66 -1.64
C PHE A 29 -1.75 10.14 -1.56
N ALA A 30 -2.48 10.52 -0.52
CA ALA A 30 -2.93 11.90 -0.33
C ALA A 30 -1.73 12.86 -0.20
N ARG A 31 -0.70 12.49 0.57
CA ARG A 31 0.53 13.27 0.70
C ARG A 31 1.26 13.44 -0.63
N LEU A 32 1.44 12.35 -1.38
CA LEU A 32 2.08 12.40 -2.70
C LEU A 32 1.35 13.34 -3.67
N ARG A 33 0.01 13.28 -3.68
CA ARG A 33 -0.81 14.20 -4.48
C ARG A 33 -0.63 15.65 -4.06
N GLU A 34 -0.68 15.93 -2.77
CA GLU A 34 -0.52 17.28 -2.23
C GLU A 34 0.85 17.87 -2.58
N ASP A 35 1.91 17.07 -2.50
CA ASP A 35 3.26 17.48 -2.89
C ASP A 35 3.39 17.76 -4.40
N VAL A 36 2.76 16.94 -5.25
CA VAL A 36 2.73 17.16 -6.70
C VAL A 36 1.91 18.39 -7.07
N ASP A 37 0.74 18.58 -6.47
CA ASP A 37 -0.10 19.76 -6.68
C ASP A 37 0.63 21.03 -6.21
N SER A 38 1.26 21.00 -5.04
CA SER A 38 2.08 22.11 -4.51
C SER A 38 3.27 22.45 -5.41
N TYR A 39 3.90 21.43 -6.01
CA TYR A 39 4.97 21.62 -6.98
C TYR A 39 4.46 22.34 -8.24
N LEU A 40 3.31 21.93 -8.76
CA LEU A 40 2.69 22.48 -9.98
C LEU A 40 2.14 23.90 -9.79
N ASP A 41 1.63 24.23 -8.60
CA ASP A 41 1.09 25.56 -8.28
C ASP A 41 2.15 26.66 -8.25
N GLY A 42 3.44 26.31 -8.31
CA GLY A 42 4.52 27.27 -8.56
C GLY A 42 4.81 28.21 -7.39
N GLY A 43 4.75 27.70 -6.15
CA GLY A 43 5.08 28.42 -4.92
C GLY A 43 6.54 28.92 -4.82
N GLU A 44 6.92 29.41 -3.64
CA GLU A 44 8.26 29.96 -3.39
C GLU A 44 9.38 29.04 -3.93
N PRO A 45 10.38 29.56 -4.68
CA PRO A 45 11.37 28.73 -5.37
C PRO A 45 12.09 27.72 -4.47
N GLY A 46 12.36 28.09 -3.22
CA GLY A 46 12.98 27.20 -2.24
C GLY A 46 12.08 26.04 -1.80
N VAL A 47 10.76 26.26 -1.72
CA VAL A 47 9.78 25.19 -1.42
C VAL A 47 9.69 24.24 -2.61
N ARG A 48 9.57 24.78 -3.82
CA ARG A 48 9.52 24.00 -5.05
C ARG A 48 10.76 23.12 -5.25
N ALA A 49 11.95 23.66 -4.98
CA ALA A 49 13.19 22.89 -5.05
C ALA A 49 13.25 21.76 -4.02
N ASN A 50 12.74 21.98 -2.79
CA ASN A 50 12.67 20.93 -1.77
C ASN A 50 11.71 19.82 -2.16
N LEU A 51 10.53 20.16 -2.71
CA LEU A 51 9.56 19.18 -3.21
C LEU A 51 10.13 18.36 -4.37
N ALA A 52 10.76 19.02 -5.35
CA ALA A 52 11.43 18.35 -6.46
C ALA A 52 12.47 17.32 -6.00
N ALA A 53 13.20 17.62 -4.91
CA ALA A 53 14.19 16.72 -4.36
C ALA A 53 13.58 15.55 -3.55
N ALA A 54 12.42 15.75 -2.92
CA ALA A 54 11.78 14.77 -2.02
C ALA A 54 10.81 13.82 -2.74
N LEU A 55 10.07 14.31 -3.73
CA LEU A 55 9.00 13.59 -4.44
C LEU A 55 9.44 12.22 -4.97
N PRO A 56 10.59 12.07 -5.66
CA PRO A 56 11.02 10.76 -6.16
C PRO A 56 11.24 9.76 -5.03
N ALA A 57 11.88 10.18 -3.94
CA ALA A 57 12.19 9.31 -2.81
C ALA A 57 10.90 8.85 -2.09
N HIS A 58 9.95 9.76 -1.88
CA HIS A 58 8.67 9.42 -1.27
C HIS A 58 7.87 8.46 -2.16
N CYS A 59 7.77 8.73 -3.47
CA CYS A 59 7.00 7.86 -4.34
C CYS A 59 7.62 6.47 -4.49
N LEU A 60 8.96 6.36 -4.52
CA LEU A 60 9.65 5.07 -4.50
C LEU A 60 9.38 4.30 -3.19
N ALA A 61 9.43 4.97 -2.04
CA ALA A 61 9.13 4.37 -0.75
C ALA A 61 7.68 3.85 -0.71
N PHE A 62 6.73 4.66 -1.19
CA PHE A 62 5.34 4.28 -1.32
C PHE A 62 5.15 3.06 -2.25
N CYS A 63 5.70 3.09 -3.46
CA CYS A 63 5.60 1.98 -4.42
C CYS A 63 6.20 0.69 -3.85
N SER A 64 7.33 0.80 -3.15
CA SER A 64 7.97 -0.34 -2.47
C SER A 64 7.09 -0.89 -1.35
N ALA A 65 6.45 -0.03 -0.55
CA ALA A 65 5.59 -0.46 0.53
C ALA A 65 4.34 -1.18 0.03
N LEU A 66 3.67 -0.60 -0.97
CA LEU A 66 2.47 -1.20 -1.58
C LEU A 66 2.80 -2.54 -2.26
N THR A 67 3.93 -2.63 -2.96
CA THR A 67 4.40 -3.90 -3.54
C THR A 67 4.66 -4.94 -2.45
N ARG A 68 5.32 -4.55 -1.35
CA ARG A 68 5.60 -5.45 -0.23
C ARG A 68 4.31 -5.95 0.42
N HIS A 69 3.32 -5.07 0.55
CA HIS A 69 2.02 -5.39 1.10
C HIS A 69 1.31 -6.47 0.28
N HIS A 70 1.05 -6.22 -1.01
CA HIS A 70 0.36 -7.18 -1.88
C HIS A 70 1.11 -8.52 -2.03
N THR A 71 2.44 -8.47 -2.15
CA THR A 71 3.23 -9.73 -2.22
C THR A 71 3.22 -10.49 -0.89
N GLY A 72 3.12 -9.77 0.22
CA GLY A 72 2.89 -10.35 1.54
C GLY A 72 1.56 -11.08 1.61
N GLU A 73 0.50 -10.50 1.06
CA GLU A 73 -0.82 -11.12 1.01
C GLU A 73 -0.84 -12.36 0.11
N ASP A 74 -0.37 -12.22 -1.13
CA ASP A 74 -0.27 -13.30 -2.11
C ASP A 74 0.52 -14.51 -1.56
N GLY A 75 1.63 -14.26 -0.88
CA GLY A 75 2.52 -15.29 -0.35
C GLY A 75 2.21 -15.74 1.08
N GLY A 76 1.41 -14.96 1.82
CA GLY A 76 1.26 -15.07 3.27
C GLY A 76 -0.20 -15.25 3.69
N ALA A 77 -0.98 -14.18 3.63
CA ALA A 77 -2.37 -14.19 4.08
C ALA A 77 -3.28 -15.06 3.21
N PHE A 78 -3.22 -14.93 1.89
CA PHE A 78 -4.14 -15.62 0.98
C PHE A 78 -4.00 -17.14 1.05
N PRO A 79 -2.79 -17.74 1.06
CA PRO A 79 -2.65 -19.18 1.26
C PRO A 79 -3.22 -19.67 2.60
N ALA A 80 -2.98 -18.92 3.68
CA ALA A 80 -3.49 -19.27 5.00
C ALA A 80 -5.03 -19.19 5.07
N LEU A 81 -5.62 -18.17 4.44
CA LEU A 81 -7.08 -18.04 4.30
C LEU A 81 -7.66 -19.15 3.41
N ALA A 82 -7.02 -19.49 2.30
CA ALA A 82 -7.46 -20.54 1.39
C ALA A 82 -7.45 -21.94 2.01
N GLU A 83 -6.60 -22.17 3.02
CA GLU A 83 -6.55 -23.40 3.79
C GLU A 83 -7.72 -23.48 4.79
N GLN A 84 -7.91 -22.45 5.61
CA GLN A 84 -8.90 -22.46 6.70
C GLN A 84 -10.32 -22.08 6.25
N PHE A 85 -10.44 -21.27 5.20
CA PHE A 85 -11.70 -20.79 4.64
C PHE A 85 -11.79 -21.08 3.13
N PRO A 86 -11.90 -22.35 2.69
CA PRO A 86 -11.85 -22.72 1.26
C PRO A 86 -12.86 -21.99 0.35
N ALA A 87 -13.98 -21.52 0.91
CA ALA A 87 -14.99 -20.75 0.19
C ALA A 87 -14.47 -19.39 -0.32
N LEU A 88 -13.38 -18.85 0.26
CA LEU A 88 -12.77 -17.59 -0.18
C LEU A 88 -11.89 -17.73 -1.41
N ARG A 89 -11.49 -18.95 -1.82
CA ARG A 89 -10.56 -19.14 -2.96
C ARG A 89 -10.93 -18.38 -4.24
N PRO A 90 -12.21 -18.29 -4.67
CA PRO A 90 -12.57 -17.49 -5.83
C PRO A 90 -12.31 -15.99 -5.65
N VAL A 91 -12.52 -15.47 -4.43
CA VAL A 91 -12.25 -14.07 -4.07
C VAL A 91 -10.75 -13.81 -4.02
N LEU A 92 -9.97 -14.69 -3.39
CA LEU A 92 -8.52 -14.55 -3.30
C LEU A 92 -7.87 -14.54 -4.70
N ALA A 93 -8.34 -15.41 -5.60
CA ALA A 93 -7.88 -15.44 -6.98
C ALA A 93 -8.25 -14.15 -7.77
N GLU A 94 -9.31 -13.44 -7.37
CA GLU A 94 -9.67 -12.13 -7.91
C GLU A 94 -8.72 -11.04 -7.41
N LEU A 95 -8.45 -11.00 -6.11
CA LEU A 95 -7.48 -10.08 -5.50
C LEU A 95 -6.08 -10.27 -6.09
N GLU A 96 -5.61 -11.51 -6.27
CA GLU A 96 -4.33 -11.80 -6.94
C GLU A 96 -4.30 -11.30 -8.40
N ARG A 97 -5.45 -11.24 -9.10
CA ARG A 97 -5.51 -10.64 -10.45
C ARG A 97 -5.36 -9.13 -10.37
N ASP A 98 -6.03 -8.50 -9.41
CA ASP A 98 -5.89 -7.06 -9.18
C ASP A 98 -4.43 -6.71 -8.84
N HIS A 99 -3.77 -7.48 -7.97
CA HIS A 99 -2.37 -7.28 -7.59
C HIS A 99 -1.41 -7.29 -8.79
N ARG A 100 -1.65 -8.16 -9.78
CA ARG A 100 -0.85 -8.19 -11.01
C ARG A 100 -1.03 -6.92 -11.84
N ILE A 101 -2.27 -6.44 -11.98
CA ILE A 101 -2.55 -5.17 -12.68
C ILE A 101 -1.89 -4.00 -11.95
N LEU A 102 -2.01 -3.97 -10.63
CA LEU A 102 -1.42 -2.92 -9.79
C LEU A 102 0.11 -2.91 -9.87
N THR A 103 0.74 -4.08 -9.93
CA THR A 103 2.19 -4.19 -10.11
C THR A 103 2.64 -3.54 -11.41
N ASP A 104 1.90 -3.74 -12.50
CA ASP A 104 2.22 -3.12 -13.80
C ASP A 104 2.05 -1.60 -13.78
N ILE A 105 1.06 -1.07 -13.05
CA ILE A 105 0.86 0.37 -12.88
C ILE A 105 1.99 0.97 -12.03
N LEU A 106 2.36 0.33 -10.92
CA LEU A 106 3.45 0.80 -10.05
C LEU A 106 4.82 0.83 -10.75
N ARG A 107 5.07 -0.14 -11.63
CA ARG A 107 6.27 -0.15 -12.48
C ARG A 107 6.28 1.06 -13.43
N GLN A 108 5.17 1.34 -14.10
CA GLN A 108 5.06 2.49 -15.00
C GLN A 108 5.25 3.81 -14.26
N LEU A 109 4.66 3.96 -13.07
CA LEU A 109 4.84 5.15 -12.22
C LEU A 109 6.31 5.32 -11.82
N THR A 110 6.99 4.25 -11.42
CA THR A 110 8.42 4.26 -11.08
C THR A 110 9.29 4.70 -12.25
N GLU A 111 9.06 4.15 -13.45
CA GLU A 111 9.76 4.52 -14.68
C GLU A 111 9.54 6.00 -15.05
N LEU A 112 8.35 6.53 -14.77
CA LEU A 112 7.99 7.91 -15.06
C LEU A 112 8.68 8.90 -14.11
N LEU A 113 9.02 8.46 -12.89
CA LEU A 113 9.69 9.25 -11.85
C LEU A 113 11.21 9.30 -12.01
N ASP A 114 11.82 8.27 -12.60
CA ASP A 114 13.27 8.26 -12.89
C ASP A 114 13.70 9.46 -13.75
N GLY A 115 12.79 10.02 -14.56
CA GLY A 115 13.06 11.24 -15.32
C GLY A 115 12.94 12.55 -14.54
N LEU A 116 12.21 12.58 -13.41
CA LEU A 116 11.85 13.83 -12.71
C LEU A 116 13.05 14.47 -11.98
N GLY A 117 14.05 13.66 -11.61
CA GLY A 117 15.24 14.08 -10.87
C GLY A 117 16.52 14.25 -11.71
N ALA A 118 16.43 14.10 -13.03
CA ALA A 118 17.59 14.16 -13.92
C ALA A 118 18.05 15.60 -14.24
N GLU A 119 17.16 16.58 -14.10
CA GLU A 119 17.41 17.98 -14.48
C GLU A 119 17.27 18.94 -13.27
N PRO A 120 17.97 20.09 -13.27
CA PRO A 120 17.94 21.05 -12.16
C PRO A 120 16.57 21.69 -11.89
N GLU A 121 15.70 21.73 -12.90
CA GLU A 121 14.29 22.10 -12.77
C GLU A 121 13.44 21.02 -13.44
N PRO A 122 12.53 20.35 -12.71
CA PRO A 122 11.66 19.34 -13.30
C PRO A 122 10.68 19.92 -14.33
N ASP A 123 10.52 19.21 -15.44
CA ASP A 123 9.59 19.54 -16.52
C ASP A 123 8.13 19.55 -16.00
N PRO A 124 7.40 20.70 -16.07
CA PRO A 124 5.99 20.75 -15.69
C PRO A 124 5.11 19.71 -16.40
N ASP A 125 5.42 19.39 -17.67
CA ASP A 125 4.67 18.37 -18.42
C ASP A 125 4.90 16.97 -17.83
N GLN A 126 6.07 16.71 -17.24
CA GLN A 126 6.35 15.46 -16.56
C GLN A 126 5.63 15.39 -15.21
N ALA A 127 5.65 16.46 -14.42
CA ALA A 127 4.91 16.53 -13.17
C ALA A 127 3.39 16.35 -13.40
N MET A 128 2.84 16.91 -14.49
CA MET A 128 1.45 16.66 -14.89
C MET A 128 1.17 15.19 -15.23
N ARG A 129 2.12 14.47 -15.84
CA ARG A 129 1.99 13.03 -16.10
C ARG A 129 2.06 12.21 -14.81
N VAL A 130 3.00 12.51 -13.90
CA VAL A 130 3.07 11.87 -12.58
C VAL A 130 1.74 12.04 -11.85
N ARG A 131 1.20 13.26 -11.85
CA ARG A 131 -0.11 13.56 -11.26
C ARG A 131 -1.21 12.67 -11.84
N ALA A 132 -1.32 12.59 -13.17
CA ALA A 132 -2.36 11.79 -13.83
C ALA A 132 -2.24 10.29 -13.51
N GLU A 133 -1.02 9.74 -13.48
CA GLU A 133 -0.79 8.34 -13.12
C GLU A 133 -1.13 8.06 -11.64
N LEU A 134 -0.78 8.97 -10.72
CA LEU A 134 -1.16 8.88 -9.31
C LEU A 134 -2.68 8.92 -9.13
N GLU A 135 -3.39 9.80 -9.84
CA GLU A 135 -4.86 9.88 -9.79
C GLU A 135 -5.52 8.59 -10.31
N GLY A 136 -4.99 8.01 -11.39
CA GLY A 136 -5.45 6.74 -11.94
C GLY A 136 -5.22 5.57 -10.98
N LEU A 137 -4.01 5.49 -10.41
CA LEU A 137 -3.65 4.46 -9.45
C LEU A 137 -4.50 4.55 -8.17
N GLU A 138 -4.69 5.75 -7.61
CA GLU A 138 -5.52 5.97 -6.42
C GLU A 138 -6.97 5.48 -6.65
N ALA A 139 -7.56 5.79 -7.81
CA ALA A 139 -8.91 5.37 -8.13
C ALA A 139 -9.06 3.84 -8.18
N VAL A 140 -8.07 3.13 -8.76
CA VAL A 140 -8.06 1.67 -8.80
C VAL A 140 -7.85 1.10 -7.40
N MET A 141 -6.88 1.61 -6.65
CA MET A 141 -6.56 1.17 -5.29
C MET A 141 -7.72 1.34 -4.32
N GLU A 142 -8.48 2.44 -4.41
CA GLU A 142 -9.63 2.64 -3.54
C GLU A 142 -10.72 1.59 -3.78
N THR A 143 -10.96 1.21 -5.04
CA THR A 143 -11.90 0.12 -5.33
C THR A 143 -11.40 -1.23 -4.85
N HIS A 144 -10.10 -1.49 -5.00
CA HIS A 144 -9.44 -2.70 -4.57
C HIS A 144 -9.47 -2.86 -3.04
N PHE A 145 -8.97 -1.88 -2.28
CA PHE A 145 -8.96 -1.90 -0.82
C PHE A 145 -10.36 -2.11 -0.25
N ARG A 146 -11.38 -1.39 -0.75
CA ARG A 146 -12.76 -1.56 -0.28
C ARG A 146 -13.30 -2.96 -0.55
N TYR A 147 -12.95 -3.56 -1.69
CA TYR A 147 -13.37 -4.90 -2.02
C TYR A 147 -12.72 -5.91 -1.08
N GLU A 148 -11.41 -5.82 -0.91
CA GLU A 148 -10.65 -6.69 -0.05
C GLU A 148 -11.10 -6.62 1.41
N GLU A 149 -11.10 -5.42 2.00
CA GLU A 149 -11.51 -5.18 3.39
C GLU A 149 -12.89 -5.80 3.66
N LYS A 150 -13.84 -5.60 2.73
CA LYS A 150 -15.19 -6.16 2.84
C LYS A 150 -15.20 -7.68 2.78
N LYS A 151 -14.30 -8.29 2.01
CA LYS A 151 -14.35 -9.71 1.69
C LYS A 151 -13.56 -10.59 2.65
N ILE A 152 -12.44 -10.11 3.16
CA ILE A 152 -11.48 -10.97 3.87
C ILE A 152 -11.20 -10.54 5.31
N SER A 153 -11.51 -9.30 5.72
CA SER A 153 -11.14 -8.80 7.06
C SER A 153 -11.69 -9.67 8.20
N GLU A 154 -12.96 -10.07 8.13
CA GLU A 154 -13.57 -10.95 9.14
C GLU A 154 -12.87 -12.32 9.21
N ALA A 155 -12.55 -12.90 8.06
CA ALA A 155 -11.84 -14.18 8.00
C ALA A 155 -10.40 -14.06 8.49
N LEU A 156 -9.72 -12.95 8.22
CA LEU A 156 -8.40 -12.63 8.76
C LEU A 156 -8.42 -12.47 10.29
N ASN A 157 -9.46 -11.86 10.85
CA ASN A 157 -9.65 -11.79 12.30
C ASN A 157 -9.90 -13.18 12.91
N ALA A 158 -10.54 -14.08 12.17
CA ALA A 158 -10.77 -15.47 12.60
C ALA A 158 -9.59 -16.42 12.31
N LEU A 159 -8.53 -15.96 11.63
CA LEU A 159 -7.44 -16.81 11.17
C LEU A 159 -6.59 -17.32 12.33
N ALA A 160 -6.47 -18.65 12.44
CA ALA A 160 -5.54 -19.27 13.38
C ALA A 160 -4.14 -19.37 12.75
N ALA A 161 -3.30 -18.37 12.96
CA ALA A 161 -1.93 -18.30 12.42
C ALA A 161 -0.86 -18.24 13.53
N PRO A 162 -0.65 -19.32 14.30
CA PRO A 162 0.26 -19.31 15.45
C PRO A 162 1.69 -18.97 15.01
N GLY A 163 2.30 -17.99 15.68
CA GLY A 163 3.69 -17.56 15.43
C GLY A 163 3.89 -16.69 14.19
N ARG A 164 2.83 -16.37 13.42
CA ARG A 164 2.90 -15.45 12.28
C ARG A 164 2.66 -14.02 12.74
N SER A 165 3.50 -13.10 12.30
CA SER A 165 3.33 -11.65 12.50
C SER A 165 2.54 -11.01 11.34
N THR A 166 2.12 -9.76 11.52
CA THR A 166 1.55 -8.95 10.43
C THR A 166 2.50 -8.86 9.25
N ALA A 167 3.81 -8.66 9.50
CA ALA A 167 4.80 -8.58 8.43
C ALA A 167 4.92 -9.90 7.65
N ASP A 168 4.67 -11.04 8.30
CA ASP A 168 4.70 -12.34 7.63
C ASP A 168 3.45 -12.63 6.79
N LEU A 169 2.32 -11.98 7.08
CA LEU A 169 1.02 -12.23 6.43
C LEU A 169 0.61 -11.13 5.45
N LEU A 170 0.89 -9.88 5.78
CA LEU A 170 0.45 -8.68 5.05
C LEU A 170 1.64 -7.86 4.54
N GLY A 171 2.86 -8.39 4.67
CA GLY A 171 4.05 -7.79 4.08
C GLY A 171 4.50 -6.46 4.70
N VAL A 172 3.80 -5.90 5.68
CA VAL A 172 4.17 -4.65 6.37
C VAL A 172 4.12 -4.88 7.88
N PRO A 173 5.10 -4.37 8.66
CA PRO A 173 5.00 -4.44 10.11
C PRO A 173 3.78 -3.66 10.62
N TYR A 174 3.29 -4.05 11.80
CA TYR A 174 2.26 -3.31 12.53
C TYR A 174 2.82 -2.77 13.85
N PRO A 175 2.61 -1.49 14.19
CA PRO A 175 1.98 -0.46 13.35
C PRO A 175 2.82 -0.16 12.08
N PRO A 176 2.20 0.37 11.00
CA PRO A 176 2.94 0.79 9.82
C PRO A 176 3.95 1.90 10.16
N PRO A 177 5.00 2.08 9.34
CA PRO A 177 5.97 3.15 9.55
C PRO A 177 5.31 4.54 9.51
N SER A 178 5.85 5.47 10.29
CA SER A 178 5.41 6.87 10.34
C SER A 178 6.04 7.73 9.26
#